data_AF-X1JTP0-F1
#
_entry.id   AF-X1JTP0-F1
#
_cell.length_a   1.000
_cell.length_b   1.000
_cell.length_c   1.000
_cell.angle_alpha   90.00
_cell.angle_beta   90.00
_cell.angle_gamma   90.00
#
_symmetry.space_group_name_H-M   'P 1'
#
loop_
_entity.id
_entity.type
_entity.pdbx_description
1 polymer ?
#
loop_
_entity_poly.entity_id
_entity_poly.type
_entity_poly.pdbx_seq_one_letter_code
_entity_poly.pdbx_strand_id
1 'polypeptide(L)'
;MISKILPDFQEFLTSRAFVDKKHAPLYARWVSKFLAFSNKDENLGFTERKEKFLEYLSKTTGFADWQKEQVSRKNLSTLRVKKEI
;
A
#
# COMPACT_ATOMS: atom_id res chain seq x y z
N MET A 1 15.93 5.09 9.61
CA MET A 1 16.03 3.73 10.18
C MET A 1 14.65 3.06 10.14
N ILE A 2 14.35 2.28 9.08
CA ILE A 2 13.05 1.60 8.91
C ILE A 2 13.03 0.26 9.67
N SER A 3 14.21 -0.26 10.05
CA SER A 3 14.41 -1.51 10.79
C SER A 3 13.86 -1.52 12.22
N LYS A 4 13.44 -0.38 12.78
CA LYS A 4 12.90 -0.30 14.16
C LYS A 4 11.37 -0.31 14.24
N ILE A 5 10.65 -0.26 13.11
CA ILE A 5 9.19 -0.19 13.10
C ILE A 5 8.61 -1.60 13.22
N LEU A 6 7.95 -1.93 14.33
CA LEU A 6 7.35 -3.26 14.58
C LEU A 6 8.34 -4.43 14.35
N PRO A 7 9.43 -4.53 15.13
CA PRO A 7 10.47 -5.53 14.92
C PRO A 7 9.93 -6.97 14.98
N ASP A 8 9.04 -7.26 15.94
CA ASP A 8 8.43 -8.60 16.08
C ASP A 8 7.56 -8.96 14.88
N PHE A 9 6.88 -7.96 14.29
CA PHE A 9 6.10 -8.15 13.07
C PHE A 9 6.98 -8.40 11.85
N GLN A 10 8.12 -7.71 11.75
CA GLN A 10 9.10 -7.97 10.69
C GLN A 10 9.67 -9.39 10.82
N GLU A 11 10.03 -9.81 12.02
CA GLU A 11 10.52 -11.17 12.29
C GLU A 11 9.45 -12.22 11.95
N PHE A 12 8.20 -12.00 12.35
CA PHE A 12 7.06 -12.85 12.00
C PHE A 12 6.89 -13.01 10.48
N LEU A 13 7.00 -11.92 9.72
CA LEU A 13 6.89 -11.95 8.26
C LEU A 13 8.02 -12.75 7.60
N THR A 14 9.24 -12.60 8.10
CA THR A 14 10.43 -13.27 7.54
C THR A 14 10.55 -14.73 7.96
N SER A 15 10.21 -15.06 9.20
CA SER A 15 10.26 -16.43 9.74
C SER A 15 9.28 -17.36 9.04
N ARG A 16 8.13 -16.82 8.61
CA ARG A 16 7.12 -17.55 7.83
C ARG A 16 7.32 -17.46 6.31
N ALA A 17 8.41 -16.84 5.86
CA ALA A 17 8.72 -16.61 4.45
C ALA A 17 7.58 -15.92 3.66
N PHE A 18 6.73 -15.15 4.33
CA PHE A 18 5.68 -14.37 3.65
C PHE A 18 6.26 -13.25 2.81
N VAL A 19 7.43 -12.75 3.21
CA VAL A 19 8.12 -11.66 2.53
C VAL A 19 9.63 -11.81 2.69
N ASP A 20 10.38 -11.40 1.66
CA ASP A 20 11.83 -11.28 1.78
C ASP A 20 12.21 -10.31 2.92
N LYS A 21 13.33 -10.60 3.59
CA LYS A 21 13.89 -9.75 4.65
C LYS A 21 14.11 -8.29 4.22
N LYS A 22 14.41 -8.06 2.94
CA LYS A 22 14.56 -6.71 2.35
C LYS A 22 13.25 -5.91 2.30
N HIS A 23 12.11 -6.60 2.29
CA HIS A 23 10.78 -6.01 2.15
C HIS A 23 10.02 -5.94 3.49
N ALA A 24 10.33 -6.80 4.46
CA ALA A 24 9.67 -6.79 5.77
C ALA A 24 9.57 -5.39 6.44
N PRO A 25 10.60 -4.52 6.41
CA PRO A 25 10.49 -3.17 6.98
C PRO A 25 9.46 -2.27 6.25
N LEU A 26 9.26 -2.48 4.95
CA LEU A 26 8.28 -1.72 4.16
C LEU A 26 6.85 -2.10 4.57
N TYR A 27 6.57 -3.39 4.73
CA TYR A 27 5.27 -3.87 5.21
C TYR A 27 4.99 -3.41 6.62
N ALA A 28 5.98 -3.50 7.51
CA ALA A 28 5.86 -2.97 8.87
C ALA A 28 5.53 -1.47 8.92
N ARG A 29 6.08 -0.68 7.97
CA ARG A 29 5.75 0.74 7.84
C ARG A 29 4.29 0.98 7.44
N TRP A 30 3.76 0.18 6.51
CA TRP A 30 2.36 0.28 6.10
C TRP A 30 1.41 -0.11 7.22
N VAL A 31 1.71 -1.20 7.91
CA VAL A 31 0.92 -1.64 9.07
C VAL A 31 0.97 -0.61 10.19
N SER A 32 2.14 -0.03 10.49
CA SER A 32 2.26 1.05 11.48
C SER A 32 1.40 2.27 11.12
N LYS A 33 1.37 2.68 9.84
CA LYS A 33 0.48 3.77 9.37
C LYS A 33 -1.00 3.41 9.53
N PHE A 34 -1.37 2.17 9.22
CA PHE A 34 -2.75 1.69 9.37
C PHE A 34 -3.19 1.64 10.83
N LEU A 35 -2.32 1.18 11.73
CA LEU A 35 -2.59 1.15 13.17
C LEU A 35 -2.73 2.57 13.74
N ALA A 36 -1.84 3.49 13.36
CA ALA A 36 -1.93 4.89 13.77
C ALA A 36 -3.20 5.59 13.25
N PHE A 37 -3.69 5.20 12.07
CA PHE A 37 -4.98 5.65 11.55
C PHE A 37 -6.15 5.04 12.34
N SER A 38 -6.11 3.72 12.57
CA SER A 38 -7.20 2.98 13.20
C SER A 38 -7.42 3.36 14.67
N ASN A 39 -6.35 3.74 15.39
CA ASN A 39 -6.45 4.19 16.79
C ASN A 39 -7.25 5.50 16.97
N LYS A 40 -7.63 6.19 15.90
CA LYS A 40 -8.46 7.40 15.97
C LYS A 40 -9.97 7.11 15.98
N ASP A 41 -10.37 5.92 15.53
CA ASP A 41 -11.78 5.55 15.34
C ASP A 41 -12.02 4.08 15.74
N GLU A 42 -12.13 3.85 17.05
CA GLU A 42 -12.34 2.51 17.65
C GLU A 42 -13.72 1.90 17.33
N ASN A 43 -14.67 2.68 16.82
CA ASN A 43 -16.04 2.21 16.55
C ASN A 43 -16.25 1.60 15.16
N LEU A 44 -15.26 1.68 14.26
CA LEU A 44 -15.39 1.17 12.90
C LEU A 44 -14.97 -0.31 12.78
N GLY A 45 -15.72 -1.10 12.01
CA GLY A 45 -15.31 -2.46 11.67
C GLY A 45 -14.03 -2.50 10.82
N PHE A 46 -13.38 -3.67 10.73
CA PHE A 46 -12.12 -3.82 9.96
C PHE A 46 -12.27 -3.38 8.50
N THR A 47 -13.38 -3.78 7.84
CA THR A 47 -13.67 -3.42 6.45
C THR A 47 -13.81 -1.92 6.27
N GLU A 48 -14.59 -1.26 7.12
CA GLU A 48 -14.80 0.19 7.07
C GLU A 48 -13.51 0.96 7.35
N ARG A 49 -12.69 0.49 8.32
CA ARG A 49 -11.37 1.09 8.59
C ARG A 49 -10.44 0.95 7.39
N LYS A 50 -10.47 -0.20 6.71
CA LYS A 50 -9.66 -0.43 5.50
C LYS A 50 -10.08 0.53 4.39
N GLU A 51 -11.37 0.67 4.12
CA GLU A 51 -11.89 1.57 3.08
C GLU A 51 -11.54 3.04 3.39
N LYS A 52 -11.80 3.50 4.61
CA LYS A 52 -11.43 4.86 5.03
C LYS A 52 -9.92 5.09 5.02
N PHE A 53 -9.12 4.08 5.34
CA PHE A 53 -7.66 4.19 5.24
C PHE A 53 -7.20 4.33 3.79
N LEU A 54 -7.78 3.57 2.86
CA LEU A 54 -7.47 3.71 1.43
C LEU A 54 -7.86 5.10 0.90
N GLU A 55 -9.00 5.63 1.34
CA GLU A 55 -9.40 7.00 1.02
C GLU A 55 -8.44 8.05 1.64
N TYR A 56 -8.04 7.85 2.90
CA TYR A 56 -7.04 8.69 3.55
C TYR A 56 -5.70 8.67 2.80
N LEU A 57 -5.27 7.51 2.32
CA LEU A 57 -4.06 7.38 1.50
C LEU A 57 -4.22 8.09 0.15
N SER A 58 -5.36 7.98 -0.53
CA SER A 58 -5.56 8.66 -1.82
C SER A 58 -5.49 10.18 -1.68
N LYS A 59 -5.95 10.73 -0.54
CA LYS A 59 -5.95 12.17 -0.24
C LYS A 59 -4.61 12.68 0.31
N THR A 60 -3.92 11.90 1.15
CA THR A 60 -2.74 12.36 1.89
C THR A 60 -1.43 12.15 1.15
N THR A 61 -1.33 11.10 0.32
CA THR A 61 -0.02 10.66 -0.15
C THR A 61 0.52 11.46 -1.33
N GLY A 62 -0.18 12.49 -1.82
CA GLY A 62 0.28 13.24 -2.99
C GLY A 62 0.65 12.31 -4.16
N PHE A 63 -0.05 11.17 -4.31
CA PHE A 63 0.03 10.28 -5.47
C PHE A 63 -0.68 10.93 -6.67
N ALA A 64 -0.41 12.23 -6.87
CA ALA A 64 -1.32 13.16 -7.52
C ALA A 64 -1.37 13.02 -9.04
N ASP A 65 -0.30 12.59 -9.72
CA ASP A 65 -0.34 12.54 -11.21
C ASP A 65 0.37 11.34 -11.84
N TRP A 66 1.60 11.01 -11.44
CA TRP A 66 2.42 10.06 -12.19
C TRP A 66 1.90 8.61 -12.21
N GLN A 67 1.22 8.16 -11.14
CA GLN A 67 0.62 6.82 -11.10
C GLN A 67 -0.65 6.72 -11.94
N LYS A 68 -1.42 7.81 -12.06
CA LYS A 68 -2.59 7.88 -12.96
C LYS A 68 -2.13 7.86 -14.42
N GLU A 69 -1.04 8.55 -14.74
CA GLU A 69 -0.44 8.52 -16.08
C GLU A 69 0.07 7.12 -16.48
N GLN A 70 0.66 6.36 -15.56
CA GLN A 70 1.11 4.99 -15.82
C GLN A 70 -0.04 4.05 -16.21
N VAL A 71 -1.21 4.18 -15.57
CA VAL A 71 -2.41 3.40 -15.91
C VAL A 71 -2.98 3.85 -17.27
N SER A 72 -3.00 5.15 -17.56
CA SER A 72 -3.43 5.68 -18.87
C SER A 72 -2.49 5.27 -20.01
N ARG A 73 -1.16 5.28 -19.81
CA ARG A 73 -0.20 4.87 -20.85
C ARG A 73 -0.32 3.39 -21.21
N LYS A 74 -0.62 2.52 -20.25
CA LYS A 74 -0.74 1.07 -20.46
C LYS A 74 -1.97 0.67 -21.30
N ASN A 75 -3.02 1.50 -21.29
CA ASN A 75 -4.23 1.31 -22.11
C ASN A 75 -4.11 1.91 -23.52
N LEU A 76 -3.27 2.92 -23.73
CA LEU A 76 -3.01 3.50 -25.06
C LEU A 76 -2.11 2.62 -25.94
N SER A 77 -1.14 1.92 -25.35
CA SER A 77 -0.29 0.97 -26.09
C SER A 77 -1.02 -0.30 -26.51
N THR A 78 -2.10 -0.67 -25.82
CA THR A 78 -2.95 -1.82 -26.20
C THR A 78 -4.00 -1.47 -27.26
N LEU A 79 -4.40 -0.19 -27.38
CA LEU A 79 -5.27 0.28 -28.46
C LEU A 79 -4.53 0.52 -29.78
N ARG A 80 -3.23 0.89 -29.75
CA ARG A 80 -2.45 1.15 -30.97
C ARG A 80 -2.09 -0.12 -31.75
N VAL A 81 -1.91 -1.25 -31.06
CA VAL A 81 -1.57 -2.54 -31.71
C VAL A 81 -2.77 -3.21 -32.39
N LYS A 82 -4.02 -2.85 -32.02
CA LYS A 82 -5.23 -3.42 -32.63
C LYS A 82 -5.75 -2.66 -33.86
N LYS A 83 -5.01 -1.67 -34.36
CA LYS A 83 -5.38 -0.89 -35.57
C LYS A 83 -4.55 -1.20 -36.81
N GLU A 84 -3.60 -2.14 -36.73
CA GLU A 84 -2.74 -2.59 -37.84
C GLU A 84 -2.70 -4.12 -37.97
N ILE A 85 -3.86 -4.77 -37.99
CA ILE A 85 -4.02 -6.13 -38.55
C ILE A 85 -5.31 -6.15 -39.37
#